data_AF-A0A8H2XMR8-F1
#
_entry.id   AF-A0A8H2XMR8-F1
#
_cell.length_a   1.000
_cell.length_b   1.000
_cell.length_c   1.000
_cell.angle_alpha   90.00
_cell.angle_beta   90.00
_cell.angle_gamma   90.00
#
_symmetry.space_group_name_H-M   'P 1'
#
loop_
_entity.id
_entity.type
_entity.pdbx_description
1 polymer ?
#
loop_
_entity_poly.entity_id
_entity_poly.type
_entity_poly.pdbx_seq_one_letter_code
_entity_poly.pdbx_strand_id
1 'polypeptide(L)'
;MLASATDEANIYAGHPQLTPLEADVLWEYAKLSRTLKALVSKSREMSERSDDALLAKLRAAEMKMGLVHTLFKASVWAVLVKQEEEFNGEEGETTFQP
;
A
#
# COMPACT_ATOMS: atom_id res chain seq x y z
N MET A 1 17.02 13.41 -16.23
CA MET A 1 18.35 12.84 -16.51
C MET A 1 18.19 11.34 -16.70
N LEU A 2 17.55 10.93 -17.81
CA LEU A 2 17.37 9.51 -18.12
C LEU A 2 18.68 9.00 -18.72
N ALA A 3 19.20 7.93 -18.15
CA ALA A 3 20.50 7.37 -18.49
C ALA A 3 20.66 7.24 -20.01
N SER A 4 21.73 7.85 -20.50
CA SER A 4 22.28 7.63 -21.83
C SER A 4 22.20 6.14 -22.15
N ALA A 5 21.42 5.79 -23.16
CA ALA A 5 21.59 4.54 -23.88
C ALA A 5 22.99 4.64 -24.50
N THR A 6 23.98 4.17 -23.76
CA THR A 6 25.34 4.04 -24.26
C THR A 6 25.26 3.13 -25.46
N ASP A 7 25.58 3.70 -26.61
CA ASP A 7 25.93 3.01 -27.84
C ASP A 7 27.19 2.16 -27.54
N GLU A 8 27.00 1.07 -26.77
CA GLU A 8 28.03 0.07 -26.52
C GLU A 8 28.25 -0.64 -27.86
N ALA A 9 29.47 -0.55 -28.39
CA ALA A 9 29.82 -1.24 -29.62
C ALA A 9 29.50 -2.74 -29.51
N ASN A 10 28.97 -3.32 -30.60
CA ASN A 10 28.63 -4.74 -30.64
C ASN A 10 29.90 -5.59 -30.37
N ILE A 11 29.95 -6.25 -29.21
CA ILE A 11 31.08 -7.06 -28.75
C ILE A 11 31.22 -8.36 -29.58
N TYR A 12 30.15 -8.75 -30.28
CA TYR A 12 30.13 -9.92 -31.16
C TYR A 12 30.53 -9.58 -32.60
N ALA A 13 30.72 -8.29 -32.94
CA ALA A 13 31.11 -7.88 -34.28
C ALA A 13 32.49 -8.43 -34.64
N GLY A 14 32.59 -9.07 -35.81
CA GLY A 14 33.85 -9.63 -36.32
C GLY A 14 34.29 -10.95 -35.67
N HIS A 15 33.41 -11.60 -34.89
CA HIS A 15 33.73 -12.91 -34.32
C HIS A 15 33.90 -13.97 -35.43
N PRO A 16 35.01 -14.74 -35.48
CA PRO A 16 35.35 -15.61 -36.62
C PRO A 16 34.35 -16.76 -36.90
N GLN A 17 33.53 -17.10 -35.91
CA GLN A 17 32.56 -18.20 -35.97
C GLN A 17 31.12 -17.71 -36.12
N LEU A 18 30.89 -16.39 -36.18
CA LEU A 18 29.55 -15.81 -36.30
C LEU A 18 29.43 -15.11 -37.64
N THR A 19 28.30 -15.32 -38.30
CA THR A 19 27.91 -14.45 -39.40
C THR A 19 27.60 -13.04 -38.87
N PRO A 20 27.69 -11.98 -39.71
CA PRO A 20 27.37 -10.62 -39.28
C PRO A 20 25.97 -10.49 -38.68
N LEU A 21 24.99 -11.19 -39.25
CA LEU A 21 23.61 -11.18 -38.76
C LEU A 21 23.49 -11.85 -37.38
N GLU A 22 24.15 -12.98 -37.16
CA GLU A 22 24.13 -13.67 -35.86
C GLU A 22 24.76 -12.82 -34.76
N ALA A 23 25.86 -12.11 -35.06
CA ALA A 23 26.49 -11.19 -34.13
C ALA A 23 25.56 -10.03 -33.74
N ASP A 24 24.82 -9.46 -34.69
CA ASP A 24 23.87 -8.37 -34.42
C ASP A 24 22.67 -8.87 -33.60
N VAL A 25 22.11 -10.02 -33.94
CA VAL A 25 20.98 -10.60 -33.21
C VAL A 25 21.37 -10.92 -31.76
N LEU A 26 22.52 -11.54 -31.53
CA LEU A 26 23.03 -11.83 -30.18
C LEU A 26 23.26 -10.55 -29.37
N TRP A 27 23.70 -9.48 -30.02
CA TRP A 27 23.86 -8.18 -29.39
C TRP A 27 22.52 -7.59 -28.94
N GLU A 28 21.50 -7.63 -29.79
CA GLU A 28 20.15 -7.19 -29.44
C GLU A 28 19.56 -8.01 -28.28
N TYR A 29 19.74 -9.33 -28.29
CA TYR A 29 19.32 -10.18 -27.17
C TYR A 29 20.08 -9.87 -25.88
N ALA A 30 21.39 -9.58 -25.96
CA ALA A 30 22.18 -9.19 -24.79
C ALA A 30 21.65 -7.89 -24.19
N LYS A 31 21.38 -6.88 -25.02
CA LYS A 31 20.76 -5.60 -24.61
C LYS A 31 19.38 -5.83 -23.99
N LEU A 32 18.51 -6.60 -24.64
CA LEU A 32 17.18 -6.92 -24.14
C LEU A 32 17.23 -7.66 -22.79
N SER A 33 18.14 -8.63 -22.64
CA SER A 33 18.27 -9.38 -21.39
C SER A 33 18.72 -8.46 -20.23
N ARG A 34 19.57 -7.46 -20.51
CA ARG A 34 20.04 -6.48 -19.53
C ARG A 34 18.91 -5.54 -19.13
N THR A 35 18.14 -5.04 -20.09
CA THR A 35 16.99 -4.18 -19.80
C THR A 35 15.90 -4.94 -19.06
N LEU A 36 15.63 -6.19 -19.43
CA LEU A 36 14.68 -7.05 -18.72
C LEU A 36 15.12 -7.32 -17.27
N LYS A 37 16.40 -7.63 -17.04
CA LYS A 37 16.94 -7.79 -15.68
C LYS A 37 16.81 -6.52 -14.85
N ALA A 38 17.07 -5.35 -15.44
CA ALA A 38 16.90 -4.07 -14.77
C ALA A 38 15.42 -3.75 -14.47
N LEU A 39 14.52 -4.11 -15.39
CA LEU A 39 13.08 -3.94 -15.18
C LEU A 39 12.58 -4.84 -14.04
N VAL A 40 12.98 -6.11 -14.02
CA VAL A 40 12.59 -7.06 -12.97
C VAL A 40 13.15 -6.63 -11.62
N SER A 41 14.43 -6.24 -11.55
CA SER A 41 15.02 -5.76 -10.29
C SER A 41 14.30 -4.51 -9.78
N LYS A 42 13.96 -3.57 -10.68
CA LYS A 42 13.23 -2.36 -10.29
C LYS A 42 11.79 -2.63 -9.88
N SER A 43 11.10 -3.51 -10.59
CA SER A 43 9.75 -3.95 -10.24
C SER A 43 9.72 -4.61 -8.87
N ARG A 44 10.72 -5.44 -8.56
CA ARG A 44 10.86 -6.07 -7.23
C ARG A 44 11.13 -5.04 -6.13
N GLU A 45 12.06 -4.11 -6.36
CA GLU A 45 12.32 -3.01 -5.42
C GLU A 45 11.06 -2.17 -5.15
N MET A 46 10.27 -1.88 -6.20
CA MET A 46 9.03 -1.14 -6.07
C MET A 46 7.98 -1.91 -5.26
N SER A 47 7.82 -3.21 -5.53
CA SER A 47 6.87 -4.07 -4.81
C SER A 47 7.24 -4.23 -3.34
N GLU A 48 8.52 -4.41 -3.02
CA GLU A 48 8.96 -4.60 -1.63
C GLU A 48 8.89 -3.30 -0.82
N ARG A 49 9.09 -2.14 -1.46
CA ARG A 49 9.14 -0.84 -0.78
C ARG A 49 7.79 -0.13 -0.65
N SER A 50 6.83 -0.39 -1.54
CA SER A 50 5.51 0.27 -1.48
C SER A 50 4.70 -0.13 -0.26
N ASP A 51 4.92 -1.33 0.25
CA ASP A 51 3.95 -1.96 1.14
C ASP A 51 4.10 -1.46 2.58
N ASP A 52 5.31 -1.37 3.11
CA ASP A 52 5.53 -1.02 4.52
C ASP A 52 5.06 0.40 4.87
N ALA A 53 5.33 1.39 4.02
CA ALA A 53 4.94 2.78 4.27
C ALA A 53 3.42 2.98 4.17
N LEU A 54 2.74 2.25 3.28
CA LEU A 54 1.29 2.27 3.18
C LEU A 54 0.64 1.53 4.35
N LEU A 55 1.15 0.35 4.72
CA LEU A 55 0.68 -0.42 5.86
C LEU A 55 0.82 0.34 7.18
N ALA A 56 1.90 1.08 7.38
CA ALA A 56 2.08 1.94 8.56
C ALA A 56 1.01 3.04 8.64
N LYS A 57 0.70 3.68 7.51
CA LYS A 57 -0.37 4.69 7.42
C LYS A 57 -1.75 4.10 7.68
N LEU A 58 -2.03 2.91 7.12
CA LEU A 58 -3.29 2.19 7.34
C LEU A 58 -3.47 1.79 8.79
N ARG A 59 -2.44 1.23 9.45
CA ARG A 59 -2.48 0.94 10.89
C ARG A 59 -2.76 2.17 11.73
N ALA A 60 -2.09 3.29 11.44
CA ALA A 60 -2.33 4.53 12.17
C ALA A 60 -3.77 5.06 11.96
N ALA A 61 -4.33 4.89 10.77
CA ALA A 61 -5.72 5.24 10.49
C ALA A 61 -6.70 4.32 11.23
N GLU A 62 -6.46 3.01 11.24
CA GLU A 62 -7.24 2.01 11.96
C GLU A 62 -7.31 2.31 13.46
N MET A 63 -6.17 2.58 14.10
CA MET A 63 -6.13 2.91 15.54
C MET A 63 -6.94 4.17 15.86
N LYS A 64 -6.83 5.20 15.00
CA LYS A 64 -7.57 6.46 15.18
C LYS A 64 -9.07 6.26 14.99
N MET A 65 -9.49 5.57 13.94
CA MET A 65 -10.92 5.26 13.73
C MET A 65 -11.48 4.35 14.81
N GLY A 66 -10.72 3.37 15.30
CA GLY A 66 -11.12 2.51 16.41
C GLY A 66 -11.40 3.30 17.69
N LEU A 67 -10.56 4.28 18.01
CA LEU A 67 -10.79 5.19 19.14
C LEU A 67 -12.04 6.06 18.92
N VAL A 68 -12.19 6.64 17.72
CA VAL A 68 -13.38 7.44 17.39
C VAL A 68 -14.66 6.60 17.49
N HIS A 69 -14.64 5.37 16.98
CA HIS A 69 -15.78 4.46 17.03
C HIS A 69 -16.18 4.08 18.46
N THR A 70 -15.19 3.74 19.30
CA THR A 70 -15.44 3.37 20.70
C THR A 70 -15.97 4.55 21.51
N LEU A 71 -15.36 5.74 21.39
CA LEU A 71 -15.85 6.95 22.05
C LEU A 71 -17.24 7.35 21.57
N PHE A 72 -17.51 7.25 20.26
CA PHE A 72 -18.82 7.52 19.70
C PHE A 72 -19.88 6.58 20.28
N LYS A 73 -19.62 5.27 20.30
CA LYS A 73 -20.53 4.29 20.91
C LYS A 73 -20.78 4.58 22.39
N ALA A 74 -19.72 4.88 23.15
CA ALA A 74 -19.85 5.24 24.55
C ALA A 74 -20.70 6.51 24.74
N SER A 75 -20.51 7.53 23.90
CA SER A 75 -21.31 8.77 23.97
C SER A 75 -22.79 8.54 23.67
N VAL A 76 -23.11 7.70 22.69
CA VAL A 76 -24.50 7.37 22.35
C VAL A 76 -25.14 6.57 23.47
N TRP A 77 -24.44 5.56 24.01
CA TRP A 77 -24.92 4.79 25.17
C TRP A 77 -25.17 5.68 26.38
N ALA A 78 -24.25 6.61 26.69
CA ALA A 78 -24.41 7.53 27.80
C ALA A 78 -25.63 8.46 27.66
N VAL A 79 -26.02 8.83 26.44
CA VAL A 79 -27.24 9.62 26.19
C VAL A 79 -28.49 8.75 26.33
N LEU A 80 -28.49 7.55 25.77
CA LEU A 80 -29.63 6.63 25.86
C LEU A 80 -29.96 6.26 27.31
N VAL A 81 -28.93 5.93 28.10
CA VAL A 81 -29.11 5.59 29.52
C VAL A 81 -29.69 6.77 30.30
N LYS A 82 -29.22 7.99 30.07
CA LYS A 82 -29.78 9.18 30.72
C LYS A 82 -31.25 9.41 30.37
N GLN A 83 -31.65 9.16 29.13
CA GLN A 83 -33.04 9.26 28.71
C GLN A 83 -33.93 8.18 29.35
N GLU A 84 -33.42 6.95 29.47
CA GLU A 84 -34.12 5.88 30.19
C GLU A 84 -34.26 6.19 31.69
N GLU A 85 -33.25 6.77 32.32
CA GLU A 85 -33.29 7.19 33.72
C GLU A 85 -34.27 8.35 33.95
N GLU A 86 -34.31 9.35 33.07
CA GLU A 86 -35.30 10.45 33.13
C GLU A 86 -36.73 9.92 32.92
N PHE A 87 -36.95 9.02 31.96
CA PHE A 87 -38.26 8.43 31.72
C PHE A 87 -38.74 7.55 32.86
N ASN A 88 -37.88 6.71 33.44
CA ASN A 88 -38.22 5.86 34.59
C ASN A 88 -38.26 6.62 35.93
N GLY A 89 -37.57 7.75 36.03
CA GLY A 89 -37.55 8.60 37.23
C GLY A 89 -38.87 9.34 37.47
N GLU A 90 -39.68 9.55 36.43
CA GLU A 90 -41.00 10.18 36.52
C GLU A 90 -42.11 9.23 36.98
N GLU A 91 -41.91 7.89 36.94
CA GLU A 91 -42.92 6.90 37.38
C GLU A 91 -42.84 6.53 38.88
N GLY A 92 -41.83 7.02 39.61
CA GLY A 92 -41.57 6.63 41.01
C GLY A 92 -42.23 7.47 42.12
N GLU A 93 -42.80 8.64 41.80
CA GLU A 93 -43.25 9.61 42.81
C GLU A 93 -44.76 9.88 42.78
N THR A 94 -45.57 8.81 42.78
CA THR A 94 -47.00 8.88 43.12
C THR A 94 -47.42 7.75 44.07
N THR A 95 -46.74 7.62 45.22
CA THR A 95 -47.25 6.74 46.30
C THR A 95 -47.88 7.58 47.40
N PHE A 96 -49.22 7.57 47.36
CA PHE A 96 -50.21 7.92 48.37
C PHE A 96 -49.73 7.86 49.84
N GLN A 97 -49.94 8.93 50.59
CA GLN A 97 -49.95 8.95 52.06
C GLN A 97 -51.32 9.48 52.55
N PRO A 98 -51.85 8.94 53.68
CA PRO A 98 -53.28 8.84 53.99
C PRO A 98 -54.00 10.14 54.34
#